data_AF-A0A1Q3C8M9-F1
#
_entry.id   AF-A0A1Q3C8M9-F1
#
_cell.length_a   1.000
_cell.length_b   1.000
_cell.length_c   1.000
_cell.angle_alpha   90.00
_cell.angle_beta   90.00
_cell.angle_gamma   90.00
#
_symmetry.space_group_name_H-M   'P 1'
#
loop_
_entity.id
_entity.type
_entity.pdbx_description
1 polymer ?
#
loop_
_entity_poly.entity_id
_entity_poly.type
_entity_poly.pdbx_seq_one_letter_code
_entity_poly.pdbx_strand_id
1 'polypeptide(L)'
;KVHTPKILDVHICNDDICIKQAFILIKDLDIGIILGQPFLEFIKPSKVKNEGIIIKIFPKFFLCTFNEKHITKEINLFETLSLFKEHSTNLIKSKENHFYFMKQEISNQKIEQQLQTLQIREKINSLKNNIINNLCSDLLDAFWHKKRHMVSIPYEKYFTEQNILTKARPIQMTYELTKHCKKEIHELPNKKLIRHSKSPWSCAAFYVNKNSEIEHGTPRLVINYKSVNTALQLI
;
A
#
# COMPACT_ATOMS: atom_id res chain seq x y z
N LYS A 1 13.45 -4.22 71.65
CA LYS A 1 13.51 -5.04 70.41
C LYS A 1 12.96 -6.42 70.75
N VAL A 2 11.72 -6.72 70.36
CA VAL A 2 11.17 -8.08 70.52
C VAL A 2 11.80 -8.94 69.44
N HIS A 3 12.67 -9.89 69.84
CA HIS A 3 13.15 -10.91 68.91
C HIS A 3 11.99 -11.85 68.61
N THR A 4 11.41 -11.74 67.42
CA THR A 4 10.54 -12.79 66.86
C THR A 4 11.44 -13.94 66.40
N PRO A 5 11.37 -15.12 67.03
CA PRO A 5 12.23 -16.24 66.63
C PRO A 5 11.84 -16.70 65.22
N LYS A 6 12.82 -16.70 64.31
CA LYS A 6 12.69 -17.28 62.97
C LYS A 6 12.99 -18.77 63.07
N ILE A 7 12.04 -19.60 62.66
CA ILE A 7 12.22 -21.03 62.55
C ILE A 7 12.57 -21.32 61.09
N LEU A 8 13.84 -21.66 60.85
CA LEU A 8 14.38 -21.78 59.49
C LEU A 8 14.17 -23.17 58.88
N ASP A 9 13.85 -24.17 59.69
CA ASP A 9 13.80 -25.57 59.28
C ASP A 9 12.45 -26.23 59.59
N VAL A 10 11.38 -25.69 59.00
CA VAL A 10 10.04 -26.29 59.11
C VAL A 10 9.69 -26.98 57.81
N HIS A 11 9.11 -28.17 57.94
CA HIS A 11 8.60 -28.94 56.82
C HIS A 11 7.08 -28.92 56.87
N ILE A 12 6.44 -28.41 55.82
CA ILE A 12 5.01 -28.56 55.61
C ILE A 12 4.84 -29.87 54.84
N CYS A 13 4.32 -30.88 55.52
CA CYS A 13 4.11 -32.20 54.93
C CYS A 13 2.62 -32.43 54.68
N ASN A 14 2.30 -32.89 53.48
CA ASN A 14 0.98 -33.42 53.13
C ASN A 14 1.21 -34.73 52.37
N ASP A 15 0.68 -35.83 52.90
CA ASP A 15 0.99 -37.19 52.46
C ASP A 15 2.52 -37.46 52.37
N ASP A 16 3.01 -37.96 51.23
CA ASP A 16 4.42 -38.33 51.00
C ASP A 16 5.37 -37.14 50.69
N ILE A 17 4.86 -35.90 50.63
CA ILE A 17 5.63 -34.75 50.16
C ILE A 17 5.78 -33.73 51.28
N CYS A 18 7.03 -33.38 51.59
CA CYS A 18 7.39 -32.34 52.55
C CYS A 18 8.06 -31.17 51.84
N ILE A 19 7.53 -29.98 52.05
CA ILE A 19 8.08 -28.72 51.54
C ILE A 19 8.81 -28.01 52.69
N LYS A 20 10.11 -27.78 52.51
CA LYS A 20 10.91 -27.02 53.47
C LYS A 20 10.64 -25.52 53.31
N GLN A 21 10.21 -24.88 54.41
CA GLN A 21 9.87 -23.46 54.44
C GLN A 21 10.34 -22.83 55.76
N ALA A 22 10.76 -21.57 55.71
CA ALA A 22 11.07 -20.79 56.91
C ALA A 22 9.85 -20.01 57.38
N PHE A 23 9.60 -20.01 58.70
CA PHE A 23 8.51 -19.28 59.34
C PHE A 23 9.02 -18.28 60.37
N ILE A 24 8.23 -17.23 60.58
CA ILE A 24 8.41 -16.30 61.69
C ILE A 24 7.37 -16.69 62.74
N LEU A 25 7.83 -17.12 63.93
CA LEU A 25 6.91 -17.42 65.01
C LEU A 25 6.46 -16.12 65.66
N ILE A 26 5.15 -15.90 65.63
CA ILE A 26 4.49 -14.81 66.35
C ILE A 26 3.87 -15.45 67.59
N LYS A 27 4.24 -14.97 68.77
CA LYS A 27 3.66 -15.43 70.04
C LYS A 27 2.23 -14.90 70.16
N ASP A 28 1.38 -15.63 70.89
CA ASP A 28 0.02 -15.22 71.27
C ASP A 28 -1.02 -15.18 70.13
N LEU A 29 -0.83 -16.00 69.08
CA LEU A 29 -1.89 -16.30 68.13
C LEU A 29 -2.66 -17.55 68.59
N ASP A 30 -3.92 -17.38 68.96
CA ASP A 30 -4.88 -18.47 69.20
C ASP A 30 -5.32 -19.19 67.90
N ILE A 31 -4.69 -18.84 66.77
CA ILE A 31 -4.99 -19.35 65.43
C ILE A 31 -3.79 -20.15 64.93
N GLY A 32 -4.04 -21.27 64.24
CA GLY A 32 -3.02 -22.08 63.58
C GLY A 32 -2.10 -21.28 62.64
N ILE A 33 -0.96 -21.85 62.27
CA ILE A 33 0.10 -21.22 61.47
C ILE A 33 -0.47 -20.64 60.16
N ILE A 34 -0.24 -19.34 59.90
CA ILE A 34 -0.62 -18.67 58.65
C ILE A 34 0.53 -18.76 57.65
N LEU A 35 0.33 -19.50 56.55
CA LEU A 35 1.35 -19.72 55.51
C LEU A 35 1.60 -18.49 54.61
N GLY A 36 0.63 -17.59 54.51
CA GLY A 36 0.77 -16.27 53.88
C GLY A 36 1.12 -16.28 52.39
N GLN A 37 1.40 -15.09 51.85
CA GLN A 37 1.75 -14.88 50.43
C GLN A 37 3.02 -15.61 49.97
N PRO A 38 4.12 -15.70 50.76
CA PRO A 38 5.33 -16.40 50.33
C PRO A 38 5.09 -17.88 49.98
N PHE A 39 4.22 -18.55 50.74
CA PHE A 39 3.82 -19.92 50.44
C PHE A 39 3.00 -20.01 49.14
N LEU A 40 2.07 -19.07 48.92
CA LEU A 40 1.27 -19.03 47.70
C LEU A 40 2.10 -18.77 46.43
N GLU A 41 3.19 -18.02 46.52
CA GLU A 41 4.13 -17.83 45.42
C GLU A 41 4.96 -19.09 45.15
N PHE A 42 5.39 -19.79 46.20
CA PHE A 42 6.16 -21.03 46.10
C PHE A 42 5.40 -22.15 45.38
N ILE A 43 4.09 -22.26 45.62
CA ILE A 43 3.25 -23.33 45.05
C ILE A 43 2.78 -23.04 43.60
N LYS A 44 3.22 -21.94 42.97
CA LYS A 44 2.85 -21.63 41.59
C LYS A 44 3.61 -22.52 40.59
N PRO A 45 2.94 -23.08 39.56
CA PRO A 45 1.52 -22.89 39.22
C PRO A 45 0.57 -23.81 40.00
N SER A 46 -0.48 -23.22 40.60
CA SER A 46 -1.54 -23.91 41.32
C SER A 46 -2.93 -23.62 40.71
N LYS A 47 -3.89 -24.52 40.94
CA LYS A 47 -5.30 -24.35 40.54
C LYS A 47 -6.19 -24.41 41.77
N VAL A 48 -7.01 -23.38 41.98
CA VAL A 48 -7.96 -23.32 43.08
C VAL A 48 -9.28 -23.97 42.65
N LYS A 49 -9.79 -24.89 43.47
CA LYS A 49 -11.12 -25.49 43.34
C LYS A 49 -11.95 -25.21 44.60
N ASN A 50 -13.25 -25.45 44.54
CA ASN A 50 -14.16 -25.28 45.66
C ASN A 50 -13.78 -26.10 46.90
N GLU A 51 -13.12 -27.25 46.69
CA GLU A 51 -12.74 -28.19 47.74
C GLU A 51 -11.32 -27.94 48.28
N GLY A 52 -10.46 -27.19 47.55
CA GLY A 52 -9.05 -27.04 47.92
C GLY A 52 -8.16 -26.48 46.81
N ILE A 53 -6.86 -26.36 47.11
CA ILE A 53 -5.83 -25.92 46.17
C ILE A 53 -5.11 -27.16 45.59
N ILE A 54 -5.11 -27.29 44.27
CA ILE A 54 -4.34 -28.29 43.54
C ILE A 54 -2.98 -27.70 43.18
N ILE A 55 -1.92 -28.36 43.62
CA ILE A 55 -0.54 -27.95 43.37
C ILE A 55 0.16 -29.06 42.59
N LYS A 56 0.97 -28.68 41.60
CA LYS A 56 1.72 -29.62 40.76
C LYS A 56 3.20 -29.52 41.10
N ILE A 57 3.73 -30.53 41.81
CA ILE A 57 5.17 -30.68 42.05
C ILE A 57 5.60 -32.01 41.40
N PHE A 58 6.49 -31.93 40.41
CA PHE A 58 6.89 -33.03 39.52
C PHE A 58 7.04 -34.41 40.21
N PRO A 59 6.38 -35.50 39.77
CA PRO A 59 5.26 -35.64 38.81
C PRO A 59 3.89 -35.82 39.49
N LYS A 60 3.77 -35.51 40.79
CA LYS A 60 2.55 -35.75 41.59
C LYS A 60 1.71 -34.48 41.72
N PHE A 61 0.39 -34.66 41.76
CA PHE A 61 -0.55 -33.61 42.13
C PHE A 61 -0.99 -33.85 43.56
N PHE A 62 -1.08 -32.78 44.35
CA PHE A 62 -1.65 -32.88 45.70
C PHE A 62 -2.74 -31.84 45.89
N LEU A 63 -3.72 -32.21 46.72
CA LEU A 63 -4.87 -31.40 47.06
C LEU A 63 -4.71 -30.94 48.52
N CYS A 64 -4.59 -29.63 48.72
CA CYS A 64 -4.75 -29.03 50.04
C CYS A 64 -6.23 -28.70 50.24
N THR A 65 -6.95 -29.52 51.01
CA THR A 65 -8.37 -29.32 51.29
C THR A 65 -8.58 -28.12 52.20
N PHE A 66 -9.61 -27.32 51.92
CA PHE A 66 -10.01 -26.25 52.82
C PHE A 66 -10.79 -26.81 54.01
N ASN A 67 -10.50 -26.34 55.23
CA ASN A 67 -11.23 -26.75 56.42
C ASN A 67 -12.68 -26.22 56.44
N GLU A 68 -12.93 -25.10 55.76
CA GLU A 68 -14.26 -24.49 55.64
C GLU A 68 -14.63 -24.29 54.16
N LYS A 69 -15.91 -24.43 53.82
CA LYS A 69 -16.41 -24.17 52.46
C LYS A 69 -16.22 -22.69 52.12
N HIS A 70 -15.49 -22.40 51.04
CA HIS A 70 -15.18 -21.04 50.63
C HIS A 70 -16.44 -20.18 50.50
N ILE A 71 -16.41 -18.97 51.04
CA ILE A 71 -17.46 -17.97 50.81
C ILE A 71 -17.38 -17.57 49.33
N THR A 72 -18.37 -17.98 48.53
CA THR A 72 -18.49 -17.77 47.07
C THR A 72 -18.29 -16.31 46.61
N LYS A 73 -18.41 -15.35 47.52
CA LYS A 73 -18.21 -13.91 47.25
C LYS A 73 -16.77 -13.56 46.87
N GLU A 74 -15.75 -14.22 47.43
CA GLU A 74 -14.35 -13.88 47.15
C GLU A 74 -13.89 -14.36 45.77
N ILE A 75 -14.35 -15.53 45.32
CA ILE A 75 -14.02 -16.07 43.99
C ILE A 75 -14.58 -15.17 42.89
N ASN A 76 -15.83 -14.71 43.04
CA ASN A 76 -16.45 -13.76 42.11
C ASN A 76 -15.69 -12.43 42.04
N LEU A 77 -15.09 -11.98 43.15
CA LEU A 77 -14.27 -10.77 43.17
C LEU A 77 -13.01 -10.93 42.31
N PHE A 78 -12.29 -12.06 42.44
CA PHE A 78 -11.08 -12.33 41.65
C PHE A 78 -11.36 -12.47 40.16
N GLU A 79 -12.48 -13.09 39.79
CA GLU A 79 -12.92 -13.20 38.40
C GLU A 79 -13.25 -11.83 37.82
N THR A 80 -13.99 -11.00 38.55
CA THR A 80 -14.32 -9.62 38.16
C THR A 80 -13.07 -8.76 38.01
N LEU A 81 -12.10 -8.86 38.93
CA LEU A 81 -10.81 -8.15 38.85
C LEU A 81 -9.99 -8.59 37.65
N SER A 82 -10.03 -9.87 37.30
CA SER A 82 -9.32 -10.41 36.14
C SER A 82 -9.90 -9.87 34.83
N LEU A 83 -11.23 -9.86 34.70
CA LEU A 83 -11.94 -9.27 33.56
C LEU A 83 -11.65 -7.76 33.43
N PHE A 84 -11.66 -7.04 34.55
CA PHE A 84 -11.35 -5.61 34.57
C PHE A 84 -9.91 -5.34 34.12
N LYS A 85 -8.95 -6.18 34.55
CA LYS A 85 -7.56 -6.09 34.12
C LYS A 85 -7.43 -6.34 32.62
N GLU A 86 -8.08 -7.38 32.10
CA GLU A 86 -8.06 -7.69 30.67
C GLU A 86 -8.63 -6.54 29.83
N HIS A 87 -9.80 -6.03 30.20
CA HIS A 87 -10.41 -4.88 29.54
C HIS A 87 -9.48 -3.66 29.52
N SER A 88 -8.84 -3.38 30.67
CA SER A 88 -7.88 -2.28 30.81
C SER A 88 -6.66 -2.48 29.90
N THR A 89 -6.11 -3.70 29.83
CA THR A 89 -4.98 -4.01 28.92
C THR A 89 -5.36 -3.87 27.45
N ASN A 90 -6.57 -4.29 27.07
CA ASN A 90 -7.07 -4.15 25.70
C ASN A 90 -7.26 -2.67 25.33
N LEU A 91 -7.78 -1.86 26.25
CA LEU A 91 -7.93 -0.42 26.06
C LEU A 91 -6.58 0.28 25.89
N ILE A 92 -5.58 -0.06 26.72
CA ILE A 92 -4.22 0.46 26.60
C ILE A 92 -3.63 0.12 25.23
N LYS A 93 -3.70 -1.15 24.84
CA LYS A 93 -3.20 -1.62 23.54
C LYS A 93 -3.86 -0.90 22.37
N SER A 94 -5.17 -0.65 22.45
CA SER A 94 -5.90 0.12 21.43
C SER A 94 -5.40 1.57 21.35
N LYS A 95 -5.14 2.22 22.50
CA LYS A 95 -4.59 3.58 22.54
C LYS A 95 -3.15 3.66 22.04
N GLU A 96 -2.31 2.67 22.33
CA GLU A 96 -0.95 2.57 21.79
C GLU A 96 -0.95 2.47 20.26
N ASN A 97 -1.83 1.61 19.71
CA ASN A 97 -2.00 1.51 18.25
C ASN A 97 -2.44 2.84 17.64
N HIS A 98 -3.40 3.52 18.26
CA HIS A 98 -3.85 4.83 17.81
C HIS A 98 -2.70 5.87 17.81
N PHE A 99 -1.89 5.88 18.87
CA PHE A 99 -0.72 6.77 18.95
C PHE A 99 0.31 6.46 17.87
N TYR A 100 0.51 5.18 17.53
CA TYR A 100 1.37 4.78 16.43
C TYR A 100 0.88 5.34 15.08
N PHE A 101 -0.42 5.26 14.78
CA PHE A 101 -0.99 5.83 13.55
C PHE A 101 -0.86 7.35 13.51
N MET A 102 -1.15 8.05 14.60
CA MET A 102 -0.98 9.51 14.68
C MET A 102 0.47 9.93 14.41
N LYS A 103 1.44 9.19 14.95
CA LYS A 103 2.86 9.46 14.71
C LYS A 103 3.22 9.35 13.23
N GLN A 104 2.67 8.36 12.53
CA GLN A 104 2.88 8.20 11.09
C GLN A 104 2.23 9.33 10.29
N GLU A 105 1.02 9.73 10.66
CA GLU A 105 0.31 10.82 10.00
C GLU A 105 1.06 12.15 10.10
N ILE A 106 1.58 12.49 11.28
CA ILE A 106 2.43 13.68 11.49
C ILE A 106 3.69 13.62 10.62
N SER A 107 4.34 12.46 10.51
CA SER A 107 5.51 12.29 9.66
C SER A 107 5.18 12.51 8.18
N ASN A 108 4.04 11.99 7.72
CA ASN A 108 3.58 12.17 6.34
C ASN A 108 3.26 13.63 6.03
N GLN A 109 2.55 14.33 6.93
CA GLN A 109 2.27 15.76 6.78
C GLN A 109 3.56 16.58 6.69
N LYS A 110 4.59 16.23 7.47
CA LYS A 110 5.90 16.90 7.41
C LYS A 110 6.57 16.70 6.04
N ILE A 111 6.47 15.51 5.44
CA ILE A 111 6.98 15.25 4.09
C ILE A 111 6.21 16.06 3.05
N GLU A 112 4.88 16.13 3.14
CA GLU A 112 4.07 16.94 2.23
C GLU A 112 4.42 18.43 2.30
N GLN A 113 4.61 18.97 3.50
CA GLN A 113 5.08 20.35 3.70
C GLN A 113 6.46 20.58 3.08
N GLN A 114 7.38 19.62 3.23
CA GLN A 114 8.70 19.70 2.60
C GLN A 114 8.62 19.63 1.06
N LEU A 115 7.73 18.82 0.50
CA LEU A 115 7.52 18.79 -0.96
C LEU A 115 6.98 20.12 -1.50
N GLN A 116 6.26 20.89 -0.68
CA GLN A 116 5.75 22.22 -1.03
C GLN A 116 6.81 23.32 -0.96
N THR A 117 7.96 23.10 -0.32
CA THR A 117 9.02 24.11 -0.23
C THR A 117 9.54 24.48 -1.62
N LEU A 118 9.73 25.79 -1.87
CA LEU A 118 10.20 26.33 -3.16
C LEU A 118 11.47 25.63 -3.66
N GLN A 119 12.46 25.41 -2.79
CA GLN A 119 13.73 24.77 -3.13
C GLN A 119 13.57 23.34 -3.67
N ILE A 120 12.68 22.53 -3.08
CA ILE A 120 12.43 21.15 -3.51
C ILE A 120 11.65 21.17 -4.82
N ARG A 121 10.66 22.06 -4.95
CA ARG A 121 9.89 22.23 -6.18
C ARG A 121 10.76 22.65 -7.36
N GLU A 122 11.70 23.57 -7.15
CA GLU A 122 12.68 23.98 -8.16
C GLU A 122 13.60 22.82 -8.58
N LYS A 123 14.09 22.02 -7.63
CA LYS A 123 14.87 20.81 -7.93
C LYS A 123 14.06 19.78 -8.72
N ILE A 124 12.80 19.55 -8.37
CA ILE A 124 11.89 18.65 -9.11
C ILE A 124 11.69 19.17 -10.53
N ASN A 125 11.43 20.46 -10.72
CA ASN A 125 11.27 21.07 -12.04
C ASN A 125 12.56 21.00 -12.86
N SER A 126 13.71 21.25 -12.24
CA SER A 126 15.02 21.11 -12.88
C SER A 126 15.26 19.67 -13.36
N LEU A 127 15.00 18.68 -12.49
CA LEU A 127 15.10 17.26 -12.84
C LEU A 127 14.15 16.89 -13.97
N LYS A 128 12.88 17.33 -13.89
CA LYS A 128 11.88 17.12 -14.94
C LYS A 128 12.37 17.68 -16.28
N ASN A 129 12.86 18.92 -16.29
CA ASN A 129 13.38 19.54 -17.50
C ASN A 129 14.63 18.81 -18.03
N ASN A 130 15.50 18.32 -17.15
CA ASN A 130 16.67 17.54 -17.54
C ASN A 130 16.26 16.21 -18.20
N ILE A 131 15.30 15.47 -17.60
CA ILE A 131 14.76 14.24 -18.19
C ILE A 131 14.11 14.54 -19.55
N ILE A 132 13.26 15.57 -19.63
CA ILE A 132 12.62 15.96 -20.89
C ILE A 132 13.68 16.30 -21.94
N ASN A 133 14.68 17.11 -21.59
CA ASN A 133 15.72 17.51 -22.55
C ASN A 133 16.54 16.32 -23.01
N ASN A 134 16.97 15.42 -22.12
CA ASN A 134 17.73 14.23 -22.50
C ASN A 134 16.87 13.33 -23.42
N LEU A 135 15.65 13.02 -23.00
CA LEU A 135 14.79 12.07 -23.71
C LEU A 135 14.23 12.65 -25.02
N CYS A 136 13.92 13.94 -25.06
CA CYS A 136 13.46 14.63 -26.28
C CYS A 136 14.61 15.02 -27.21
N SER A 137 15.84 15.20 -26.71
CA SER A 137 17.02 15.36 -27.58
C SER A 137 17.30 14.10 -28.37
N ASP A 138 17.08 12.92 -27.77
CA ASP A 138 17.24 11.65 -28.47
C ASP A 138 16.00 11.29 -29.30
N LEU A 139 14.77 11.50 -28.81
CA LEU A 139 13.56 10.94 -29.43
C LEU A 139 12.96 11.78 -30.56
N LEU A 140 12.94 13.12 -30.44
CA LEU A 140 12.40 13.97 -31.51
C LEU A 140 13.36 14.04 -32.70
N ASP A 141 14.66 14.02 -32.42
CA ASP A 141 15.68 14.16 -33.44
C ASP A 141 16.09 12.79 -34.05
N ALA A 142 15.95 11.65 -33.36
CA ALA A 142 16.26 10.34 -33.95
C ALA A 142 15.39 9.97 -35.18
N PHE A 143 14.13 10.44 -35.23
CA PHE A 143 13.26 10.17 -36.38
C PHE A 143 13.50 11.16 -37.53
N TRP A 144 13.94 12.40 -37.25
CA TRP A 144 14.13 13.46 -38.25
C TRP A 144 15.58 13.66 -38.71
N HIS A 145 16.59 13.23 -37.94
CA HIS A 145 17.97 13.06 -38.44
C HIS A 145 18.07 12.00 -39.55
N LYS A 146 17.03 11.18 -39.74
CA LYS A 146 16.80 10.37 -40.94
C LYS A 146 16.37 11.16 -42.18
N LYS A 147 16.41 12.51 -42.19
CA LYS A 147 16.40 13.30 -43.43
C LYS A 147 17.54 12.97 -44.40
N ARG A 148 18.52 12.13 -44.00
CA ARG A 148 19.48 11.51 -44.92
C ARG A 148 18.86 10.46 -45.87
N HIS A 149 17.60 10.08 -45.68
CA HIS A 149 16.88 9.16 -46.55
C HIS A 149 15.56 9.78 -47.03
N MET A 150 15.63 10.92 -47.71
CA MET A 150 14.51 11.33 -48.55
C MET A 150 14.42 10.31 -49.70
N VAL A 151 13.55 9.30 -49.53
CA VAL A 151 13.33 8.29 -50.56
C VAL A 151 12.50 8.93 -51.65
N SER A 152 13.12 9.23 -52.79
CA SER A 152 12.40 9.48 -54.03
C SER A 152 11.85 8.14 -54.52
N ILE A 153 10.54 7.96 -54.44
CA ILE A 153 9.89 6.79 -55.05
C ILE A 153 9.89 7.03 -56.56
N PRO A 154 10.51 6.15 -57.38
CA PRO A 154 10.52 6.33 -58.82
C PRO A 154 9.09 6.24 -59.37
N TYR A 155 8.81 7.07 -60.38
CA TYR A 155 7.59 6.95 -61.16
C TYR A 155 7.70 5.76 -62.13
N GLU A 156 6.56 5.25 -62.60
CA GLU A 156 6.56 4.28 -63.68
C GLU A 156 7.27 4.82 -64.93
N LYS A 157 7.92 3.93 -65.69
CA LYS A 157 8.67 4.30 -66.90
C LYS A 157 7.73 5.01 -67.89
N TYR A 158 8.12 6.19 -68.36
CA TYR A 158 7.35 7.08 -69.26
C TYR A 158 6.18 7.83 -68.61
N PHE A 159 6.09 7.84 -67.29
CA PHE A 159 5.10 8.63 -66.59
C PHE A 159 5.41 10.13 -66.61
N THR A 160 4.39 10.94 -66.90
CA THR A 160 4.46 12.40 -66.84
C THR A 160 3.53 12.91 -65.75
N GLU A 161 4.02 13.80 -64.90
CA GLU A 161 3.30 14.47 -63.82
C GLU A 161 1.96 15.11 -64.21
N GLN A 162 1.81 15.46 -65.49
CA GLN A 162 0.60 16.05 -66.09
C GLN A 162 -0.53 15.04 -66.30
N ASN A 163 -0.23 13.74 -66.30
CA ASN A 163 -1.20 12.67 -66.58
C ASN A 163 -1.99 12.25 -65.33
N ILE A 164 -1.64 12.74 -64.14
CA ILE A 164 -2.41 12.44 -62.92
C ILE A 164 -3.62 13.38 -62.85
N LEU A 165 -4.80 12.81 -63.03
CA LEU A 165 -6.10 13.46 -62.76
C LEU A 165 -6.36 13.61 -61.25
N THR A 166 -5.40 14.06 -60.45
CA THR A 166 -5.55 14.23 -58.99
C THR A 166 -5.83 15.67 -58.61
N LYS A 167 -6.95 16.20 -59.11
CA LYS A 167 -7.68 17.26 -58.38
C LYS A 167 -8.84 16.59 -57.65
N ALA A 168 -8.50 15.71 -56.70
CA ALA A 168 -9.50 15.04 -55.90
C ALA A 168 -10.30 16.09 -55.13
N ARG A 169 -11.62 16.09 -55.33
CA ARG A 169 -12.51 16.93 -54.53
C ARG A 169 -12.53 16.39 -53.09
N PRO A 170 -12.58 17.25 -52.07
CA PRO A 170 -12.76 16.81 -50.70
C PRO A 170 -14.02 15.94 -50.59
N ILE A 171 -13.92 14.82 -49.87
CA ILE A 171 -15.07 13.96 -49.60
C ILE A 171 -15.99 14.70 -48.63
N GLN A 172 -17.30 14.68 -48.88
CA GLN A 172 -18.28 15.26 -47.97
C GLN A 172 -18.27 14.49 -46.64
N MET A 173 -18.17 15.21 -45.53
CA MET A 173 -18.18 14.67 -44.17
C MET A 173 -19.24 15.37 -43.34
N THR A 174 -19.71 14.71 -42.28
CA THR A 174 -20.63 15.30 -41.30
C THR A 174 -20.02 16.58 -40.70
N TYR A 175 -20.89 17.50 -40.27
CA TYR A 175 -20.49 18.77 -39.66
C TYR A 175 -19.49 18.60 -38.50
N GLU A 176 -19.76 17.64 -37.60
CA GLU A 176 -18.88 17.36 -36.44
C GLU A 176 -17.47 16.95 -36.86
N LEU A 177 -17.34 16.04 -37.83
CA LEU A 177 -16.05 15.61 -38.37
C LEU A 177 -15.31 16.73 -39.09
N THR A 178 -16.05 17.62 -39.75
CA THR A 178 -15.46 18.80 -40.41
C THR A 178 -14.88 19.78 -39.39
N LYS A 179 -15.58 19.99 -38.27
CA LYS A 179 -15.10 20.83 -37.16
C LYS A 179 -13.85 20.21 -36.51
N HIS A 180 -13.87 18.91 -36.25
CA HIS A 180 -12.71 18.17 -35.74
C HIS A 180 -11.51 18.30 -36.69
N CYS A 181 -11.73 18.07 -37.98
CA CYS A 181 -10.71 18.17 -39.02
C CYS A 181 -10.01 19.53 -39.04
N LYS A 182 -10.77 20.62 -38.99
CA LYS A 182 -10.19 21.98 -38.97
C LYS A 182 -9.27 22.20 -37.77
N LYS A 183 -9.65 21.68 -36.59
CA LYS A 183 -8.84 21.79 -35.38
C LYS A 183 -7.55 20.98 -35.50
N GLU A 184 -7.65 19.74 -35.95
CA GLU A 184 -6.50 18.84 -36.09
C GLU A 184 -5.51 19.36 -37.15
N ILE A 185 -5.99 19.78 -38.33
CA ILE A 185 -5.17 20.37 -39.40
C ILE A 185 -4.49 21.66 -38.93
N HIS A 186 -5.09 22.45 -38.04
CA HIS A 186 -4.45 23.64 -37.47
C HIS A 186 -3.27 23.29 -36.53
N GLU A 187 -3.30 22.14 -35.86
CA GLU A 187 -2.23 21.71 -34.95
C GLU A 187 -1.03 21.05 -35.67
N LEU A 188 -1.27 20.37 -36.79
CA LEU A 188 -0.22 19.63 -37.52
C LEU A 188 0.96 20.49 -38.03
N PRO A 189 0.77 21.74 -38.50
CA PRO A 189 1.88 22.65 -38.84
C PRO A 189 2.77 22.97 -37.64
N ASN A 190 2.18 23.17 -36.45
CA ASN A 190 2.95 23.44 -35.22
C ASN A 190 3.82 22.24 -34.83
N LYS A 191 3.32 21.03 -35.07
CA LYS A 191 4.06 19.76 -34.89
C LYS A 191 5.08 19.50 -36.01
N LYS A 192 5.21 20.40 -37.00
CA LYS A 192 6.08 20.26 -38.19
C LYS A 192 5.82 19.00 -39.02
N LEU A 193 4.62 18.43 -38.94
CA LEU A 193 4.23 17.21 -39.67
C LEU A 193 3.75 17.50 -41.10
N ILE A 194 3.17 18.68 -41.32
CA ILE A 194 2.70 19.12 -42.64
C ILE A 194 3.16 20.56 -42.91
N ARG A 195 3.13 20.96 -44.20
CA ARG A 195 3.38 22.33 -44.64
C ARG A 195 2.41 22.71 -45.74
N HIS A 196 2.15 24.00 -45.90
CA HIS A 196 1.43 24.51 -47.06
C HIS A 196 2.17 24.12 -48.35
N SER A 197 1.42 23.63 -49.32
CA SER A 197 1.93 23.20 -50.62
C SER A 197 1.12 23.88 -51.73
N LYS A 198 1.81 24.22 -52.82
CA LYS A 198 1.19 24.69 -54.08
C LYS A 198 1.16 23.57 -55.13
N SER A 199 1.26 22.31 -54.69
CA SER A 199 1.26 21.15 -55.57
C SER A 199 0.01 21.16 -56.47
N PRO A 200 0.16 20.82 -57.77
CA PRO A 200 -0.99 20.63 -58.64
C PRO A 200 -1.81 19.37 -58.28
N TRP A 201 -1.32 18.55 -57.35
CA TRP A 201 -1.94 17.30 -56.93
C TRP A 201 -2.60 17.38 -55.55
N SER A 202 -3.79 16.79 -55.44
CA SER A 202 -4.51 16.59 -54.19
C SER A 202 -5.05 15.16 -54.08
N CYS A 203 -4.93 14.59 -52.88
CA CYS A 203 -5.62 13.37 -52.49
C CYS A 203 -6.82 13.71 -51.62
N ALA A 204 -7.89 12.93 -51.73
CA ALA A 204 -9.00 13.04 -50.80
C ALA A 204 -8.62 12.44 -49.46
N ALA A 205 -9.07 13.07 -48.38
CA ALA A 205 -8.94 12.55 -47.01
C ALA A 205 -10.34 12.40 -46.40
N PHE A 206 -10.49 11.39 -45.54
CA PHE A 206 -11.76 11.08 -44.86
C PHE A 206 -11.49 10.45 -43.49
N TYR A 207 -12.47 10.52 -42.60
CA TYR A 207 -12.37 9.86 -41.30
C TYR A 207 -12.89 8.43 -41.35
N VAL A 208 -12.17 7.54 -40.70
CA VAL A 208 -12.61 6.16 -40.43
C VAL A 208 -13.11 6.08 -38.99
N ASN A 209 -14.30 5.51 -38.81
CA ASN A 209 -14.94 5.30 -37.53
C ASN A 209 -15.40 3.83 -37.43
N LYS A 210 -14.47 2.90 -37.18
CA LYS A 210 -14.78 1.49 -36.90
C LYS A 210 -14.78 1.26 -35.38
N ASN A 211 -15.13 0.05 -34.95
CA ASN A 211 -15.24 -0.30 -33.52
C ASN A 211 -13.98 0.04 -32.71
N SER A 212 -12.78 -0.14 -33.26
CA SER A 212 -11.52 0.24 -32.62
C SER A 212 -11.38 1.74 -32.36
N GLU A 213 -11.84 2.59 -33.27
CA GLU A 213 -11.79 4.05 -33.14
C GLU A 213 -12.86 4.55 -32.15
N ILE A 214 -13.99 3.83 -32.05
CA ILE A 214 -15.04 4.07 -31.06
C ILE A 214 -14.51 3.76 -29.65
N GLU A 215 -13.78 2.65 -29.48
CA GLU A 215 -13.13 2.29 -28.20
C GLU A 215 -12.06 3.31 -27.77
N HIS A 216 -11.31 3.88 -28.72
CA HIS A 216 -10.33 4.94 -28.46
C HIS A 216 -10.93 6.34 -28.33
N GLY A 217 -12.23 6.52 -28.64
CA GLY A 217 -12.95 7.79 -28.54
C GLY A 217 -12.50 8.90 -29.50
N THR A 218 -11.65 8.59 -30.49
CA THR A 218 -11.12 9.59 -31.45
C THR A 218 -11.11 9.03 -32.87
N PRO A 219 -11.76 9.69 -33.85
CA PRO A 219 -11.79 9.22 -35.23
C PRO A 219 -10.43 9.44 -35.91
N ARG A 220 -10.04 8.55 -36.83
CA ARG A 220 -8.74 8.63 -37.52
C ARG A 220 -8.86 9.22 -38.91
N LEU A 221 -8.05 10.23 -39.23
CA LEU A 221 -7.95 10.82 -40.57
C LEU A 221 -7.12 9.92 -41.48
N VAL A 222 -7.69 9.49 -42.60
CA VAL A 222 -7.05 8.64 -43.61
C VAL A 222 -6.98 9.37 -44.94
N ILE A 223 -5.81 9.33 -45.59
CA ILE A 223 -5.59 9.92 -46.92
C ILE A 223 -5.66 8.80 -47.96
N ASN A 224 -6.49 9.00 -48.99
CA ASN A 224 -6.64 8.03 -50.07
C ASN A 224 -5.53 8.22 -51.12
N TYR A 225 -4.49 7.39 -51.03
CA TYR A 225 -3.38 7.38 -51.99
C TYR A 225 -3.62 6.49 -53.22
N LYS A 226 -4.80 5.88 -53.40
CA LYS A 226 -5.02 4.89 -54.46
C LYS A 226 -4.63 5.39 -55.87
N SER A 227 -4.98 6.64 -56.20
CA SER A 227 -4.65 7.27 -57.49
C SER A 227 -3.17 7.67 -57.62
N VAL A 228 -2.48 7.87 -56.51
CA VAL A 228 -1.04 8.16 -56.48
C VAL A 228 -0.25 6.87 -56.58
N ASN A 229 -0.70 5.81 -55.91
CA ASN A 229 -0.05 4.50 -55.91
C ASN A 229 -0.02 3.86 -57.31
N THR A 230 -1.00 4.15 -58.18
CA THR A 230 -0.99 3.69 -59.58
C THR A 230 0.06 4.39 -60.45
N ALA A 231 0.59 5.51 -60.01
CA ALA A 231 1.61 6.29 -60.72
C ALA A 231 3.04 6.01 -60.23
N LEU A 232 3.15 5.41 -59.05
CA LEU A 232 4.42 5.11 -58.40
C LEU A 232 4.82 3.69 -58.75
N GLN A 233 6.12 3.50 -59.03
CA GLN A 233 6.67 2.17 -59.20
C GLN A 233 6.68 1.46 -57.84
N LEU A 234 6.04 0.29 -57.74
CA LEU A 234 6.16 -0.57 -56.57
C LEU A 234 7.61 -1.05 -56.46
N ILE A 235 8.26 -0.75 -55.33
CA ILE A 235 9.56 -1.31 -54.95
C ILE A 235 9.33 -2.68 -54.29
#